data_AF-A0A1V9YMH1-F1
#
_entry.id   AF-A0A1V9YMH1-F1
#
_cell.length_a   1.000
_cell.length_b   1.000
_cell.length_c   1.000
_cell.angle_alpha   90.00
_cell.angle_beta   90.00
_cell.angle_gamma   90.00
#
_symmetry.space_group_name_H-M   'P 1'
#
loop_
_entity.id
_entity.type
_entity.pdbx_description
1 polymer ?
#
loop_
_entity_poly.entity_id
_entity_poly.type
_entity_poly.pdbx_seq_one_letter_code
_entity_poly.pdbx_strand_id
1 'polypeptide(L)'
;MMWQPARRALSTVGIPRGAFAKLQDADVAHLRTVCPSVLTDPADIAPLNSDWLNKFHGHSKLVLRPKSTEEVAAVLKYCNDKKLAVVPQGGNTGLVGGSVPVHDEIILSLTQLNKIEAFDAVSGIIVCQAGCVLESLDAYAGKFGYLMPLDLGAKGTCQIGGNAATNAGGLRLLRYGSLHGSILGLEAVLADGTILDCLSTMRKDNTGYDLKQLFIGSEGTLGVITKLSVLTPPRSSARNVALLGCASFKRVKRAFVEARRHLGEILSAVEFLDRQSLDLVLSQQPSLQDPLGTACPFYVLLETSGSNAAHDMEKLEGYLEQVMASGTAVDGTVAQDAAQANKLFGIREDVPLALTAAGYVYKYDLSVPIDEYYAIVNDTRARLAHLNANVVAYGHLGDFNIHLNVSTPAYDDAVQEALEPFLFNWTAQRRGSISAEHGIGTHKPQFLHLSKSPEAIRLMRAMKMALDPNGILNPYKKKAHESQSQLEEPKTMDEAEFSRLLSQFPVARQGTYCRIAYKTNAAPASSITEEAADVPSKKVKTDVSLLSAVESFLQEYFSATENKRISAEFEKAHAKFVSQLCLEDVEDMCRQFQ
;
A
#
# COMPACT_ATOMS: atom_id res chain seq x y z
N MET A 1 22.18 -1.75 28.58
CA MET A 1 21.58 -1.71 29.93
C MET A 1 20.17 -2.27 29.79
N MET A 2 19.95 -3.49 30.28
CA MET A 2 18.68 -4.22 30.14
C MET A 2 17.68 -3.75 31.19
N TRP A 3 16.65 -3.04 30.77
CA TRP A 3 15.44 -2.82 31.56
C TRP A 3 14.25 -2.80 30.59
N GLN A 4 13.59 -3.94 30.42
CA GLN A 4 12.31 -4.01 29.71
C GLN A 4 11.23 -4.30 30.76
N PRO A 5 10.36 -3.33 31.11
CA PRO A 5 9.14 -3.67 31.81
C PRO A 5 8.30 -4.57 30.90
N ALA A 6 7.68 -5.58 31.49
CA ALA A 6 6.81 -6.53 30.79
C ALA A 6 5.72 -5.78 30.03
N ARG A 7 5.94 -5.55 28.73
CA ARG A 7 4.92 -5.05 27.80
C ARG A 7 4.00 -6.25 27.54
N ARG A 8 2.72 -6.13 27.92
CA ARG A 8 1.72 -7.15 27.59
C ARG A 8 1.72 -7.30 26.06
N ALA A 9 2.12 -8.47 25.59
CA ALA A 9 1.92 -8.83 24.19
C ALA A 9 0.43 -8.65 23.89
N LEU A 10 0.11 -7.88 22.85
CA LEU A 10 -1.13 -8.15 22.12
C LEU A 10 -0.87 -9.49 21.43
N SER A 11 -1.00 -10.53 22.25
CA SER A 11 -1.06 -11.88 21.78
C SER A 11 -2.05 -11.89 20.64
N THR A 12 -1.71 -12.57 19.55
CA THR A 12 -2.62 -12.87 18.42
C THR A 12 -3.89 -13.63 18.84
N VAL A 13 -4.15 -13.77 20.16
CA VAL A 13 -5.41 -14.12 20.83
C VAL A 13 -6.57 -13.44 20.11
N GLY A 14 -7.16 -14.20 19.20
CA GLY A 14 -8.31 -13.78 18.41
C GLY A 14 -8.30 -14.34 16.99
N ILE A 15 -7.13 -14.53 16.36
CA ILE A 15 -7.06 -15.09 15.01
C ILE A 15 -7.01 -16.62 15.11
N PRO A 16 -8.02 -17.37 14.62
CA PRO A 16 -7.97 -18.83 14.63
C PRO A 16 -6.96 -19.36 13.62
N ARG A 17 -6.24 -20.42 14.01
CA ARG A 17 -5.32 -21.11 13.10
C ARG A 17 -6.09 -21.71 11.93
N GLY A 18 -5.65 -21.41 10.72
CA GLY A 18 -6.20 -21.97 9.49
C GLY A 18 -5.97 -23.48 9.38
N ALA A 19 -6.63 -24.10 8.40
CA ALA A 19 -6.53 -25.53 8.08
C ALA A 19 -5.21 -25.90 7.37
N PHE A 20 -4.08 -25.51 7.95
CA PHE A 20 -2.74 -25.87 7.51
C PHE A 20 -2.27 -27.16 8.16
N ALA A 21 -1.42 -27.92 7.48
CA ALA A 21 -0.74 -29.06 8.10
C ALA A 21 0.12 -28.58 9.28
N LYS A 22 0.39 -29.48 10.22
CA LYS A 22 1.37 -29.24 11.29
C LYS A 22 2.71 -29.83 10.86
N LEU A 23 3.77 -29.07 11.07
CA LEU A 23 5.14 -29.50 10.78
C LEU A 23 5.47 -30.82 11.51
N GLN A 24 5.90 -31.84 10.75
CA GLN A 24 6.38 -33.13 11.27
C GLN A 24 7.90 -33.26 11.09
N ASP A 25 8.52 -34.20 11.80
CA ASP A 25 9.97 -34.47 11.68
C ASP A 25 10.39 -34.86 10.25
N ALA A 26 9.53 -35.58 9.54
CA ALA A 26 9.75 -35.92 8.12
C ALA A 26 9.76 -34.68 7.21
N ASP A 27 8.96 -33.65 7.53
CA ASP A 27 8.97 -32.38 6.81
C ASP A 27 10.27 -31.63 7.04
N VAL A 28 10.72 -31.56 8.30
CA VAL A 28 12.01 -30.93 8.65
C VAL A 28 13.17 -31.65 7.97
N ALA A 29 13.14 -32.98 7.94
CA ALA A 29 14.16 -33.79 7.27
C ALA A 29 14.19 -33.50 5.76
N HIS A 30 13.03 -33.42 5.09
CA HIS A 30 12.97 -33.06 3.67
C HIS A 30 13.42 -31.62 3.42
N LEU A 31 12.94 -30.65 4.21
CA LEU A 31 13.29 -29.24 4.03
C LEU A 31 14.80 -29.00 4.22
N ARG A 32 15.47 -29.77 5.08
CA ARG A 32 16.94 -29.75 5.21
C ARG A 32 17.69 -30.25 3.97
N THR A 33 17.09 -31.09 3.13
CA THR A 33 17.76 -31.55 1.90
C THR A 33 17.72 -30.50 0.81
N VAL A 34 16.63 -29.72 0.72
CA VAL A 34 16.45 -28.67 -0.29
C VAL A 34 16.94 -27.29 0.16
N CYS A 35 17.02 -27.05 1.47
CA CYS A 35 17.58 -25.83 2.07
C CYS A 35 18.43 -26.22 3.28
N PRO A 36 19.75 -26.48 3.10
CA PRO A 36 20.61 -26.98 4.17
C PRO A 36 20.76 -26.04 5.37
N SER A 37 20.56 -24.73 5.17
CA SER A 37 20.65 -23.76 6.26
C SER A 37 19.32 -23.63 7.00
N VAL A 38 19.24 -24.29 8.16
CA VAL A 38 18.03 -24.40 8.98
C VAL A 38 18.32 -24.02 10.43
N LEU A 39 17.40 -23.32 11.08
CA LEU A 39 17.39 -23.10 12.53
C LEU A 39 16.20 -23.82 13.15
N THR A 40 16.47 -24.59 14.20
CA THR A 40 15.47 -25.30 15.03
C THR A 40 15.67 -25.06 16.53
N ASP A 41 16.77 -24.41 16.94
CA ASP A 41 17.01 -24.07 18.34
C ASP A 41 16.02 -22.97 18.79
N PRO A 42 15.24 -23.17 19.86
CA PRO A 42 14.34 -22.16 20.37
C PRO A 42 14.99 -20.80 20.65
N ALA A 43 16.26 -20.77 21.09
CA ALA A 43 16.97 -19.53 21.39
C ALA A 43 17.29 -18.72 20.11
N ASP A 44 17.63 -19.42 19.02
CA ASP A 44 17.92 -18.79 17.72
C ASP A 44 16.64 -18.32 17.01
N ILE A 45 15.52 -19.02 17.20
CA ILE A 45 14.24 -18.70 16.55
C ILE A 45 13.48 -17.60 17.30
N ALA A 46 13.61 -17.49 18.63
CA ALA A 46 12.83 -16.54 19.43
C ALA A 46 12.87 -15.09 18.91
N PRO A 47 14.02 -14.51 18.51
CA PRO A 47 14.07 -13.16 17.94
C PRO A 47 13.32 -13.01 16.61
N LEU A 48 13.21 -14.09 15.82
CA LEU A 48 12.54 -14.09 14.51
C LEU A 48 11.02 -14.29 14.63
N ASN A 49 10.54 -14.76 15.78
CA ASN A 49 9.13 -14.84 16.11
C ASN A 49 8.58 -13.51 16.68
N SER A 50 9.43 -12.58 17.10
CA SER A 50 9.00 -11.28 17.64
C SER A 50 9.16 -10.17 16.61
N ASP A 51 8.15 -9.31 16.46
CA ASP A 51 8.26 -8.17 15.55
C ASP A 51 9.11 -7.04 16.16
N TRP A 52 9.44 -6.04 15.34
CA TRP A 52 10.30 -4.93 15.74
C TRP A 52 9.77 -4.13 16.95
N LEU A 53 8.44 -4.01 17.07
CA LEU A 53 7.79 -3.31 18.19
C LEU A 53 7.60 -4.20 19.42
N ASN A 54 7.94 -5.49 19.33
CA ASN A 54 7.64 -6.51 20.34
C ASN A 54 6.15 -6.53 20.72
N LYS A 55 5.28 -6.28 19.73
CA LYS A 55 3.82 -6.25 19.81
C LYS A 55 3.20 -7.58 19.37
N PHE A 56 3.78 -8.23 18.35
CA PHE A 56 3.30 -9.47 17.75
C PHE A 56 4.33 -10.58 17.95
N HIS A 57 3.85 -11.75 18.40
CA HIS A 57 4.68 -12.91 18.67
C HIS A 57 4.13 -14.16 17.99
N GLY A 58 4.96 -14.79 17.16
CA GLY A 58 4.72 -16.09 16.57
C GLY A 58 5.25 -17.24 17.41
N HIS A 59 4.97 -18.45 16.95
CA HIS A 59 5.38 -19.72 17.56
C HIS A 59 5.99 -20.68 16.53
N SER A 60 6.68 -20.15 15.52
CA SER A 60 7.40 -20.98 14.57
C SER A 60 8.47 -21.82 15.27
N LYS A 61 8.66 -23.03 14.77
CA LYS A 61 9.67 -23.99 15.23
C LYS A 61 10.77 -24.22 14.20
N LEU A 62 10.68 -23.56 13.05
CA LEU A 62 11.57 -23.80 11.91
C LEU A 62 11.82 -22.50 11.15
N VAL A 63 13.08 -22.12 11.04
CA VAL A 63 13.51 -21.07 10.11
C VAL A 63 14.38 -21.68 9.03
N LEU A 64 14.02 -21.43 7.78
CA LEU A 64 14.79 -21.79 6.60
C LEU A 64 15.51 -20.55 6.08
N ARG A 65 16.77 -20.69 5.69
CA ARG A 65 17.61 -19.57 5.23
C ARG A 65 18.24 -19.88 3.87
N PRO A 66 17.44 -19.88 2.79
CA PRO A 66 17.91 -20.24 1.45
C PRO A 66 19.00 -19.29 0.95
N LYS A 67 19.89 -19.82 0.11
CA LYS A 67 21.03 -19.15 -0.53
C LYS A 67 20.84 -18.95 -2.03
N SER A 68 19.79 -19.50 -2.62
CA SER A 68 19.43 -19.28 -4.02
C SER A 68 17.92 -19.27 -4.25
N THR A 69 17.51 -18.77 -5.42
CA THR A 69 16.12 -18.76 -5.86
C THR A 69 15.56 -20.18 -5.99
N GLU A 70 16.38 -21.13 -6.43
CA GLU A 70 16.01 -22.53 -6.58
C GLU A 70 15.73 -23.20 -5.23
N GLU A 71 16.48 -22.86 -4.18
CA GLU A 71 16.18 -23.33 -2.82
C GLU A 71 14.84 -22.76 -2.32
N VAL A 72 14.55 -21.48 -2.60
CA VAL A 72 13.23 -20.89 -2.30
C VAL A 72 12.11 -21.64 -3.04
N ALA A 73 12.28 -21.90 -4.34
CA ALA A 73 11.34 -22.64 -5.17
C ALA A 73 11.07 -24.05 -4.64
N ALA A 74 12.14 -24.79 -4.29
CA ALA A 74 12.01 -26.15 -3.74
C ALA A 74 11.29 -26.16 -2.39
N VAL A 75 11.60 -25.20 -1.51
CA VAL A 75 10.91 -25.03 -0.22
C VAL A 75 9.42 -24.73 -0.42
N LEU A 76 9.08 -23.73 -1.25
CA LEU A 76 7.68 -23.34 -1.44
C LEU A 76 6.87 -24.44 -2.11
N LYS A 77 7.43 -25.12 -3.11
CA LYS A 77 6.82 -26.29 -3.71
C LYS A 77 6.45 -27.35 -2.68
N TYR A 78 7.40 -27.74 -1.82
CA TYR A 78 7.15 -28.73 -0.77
C TYR A 78 6.07 -28.25 0.21
N CYS A 79 6.18 -27.02 0.68
CA CYS A 79 5.22 -26.43 1.62
C CYS A 79 3.82 -26.36 1.02
N ASN A 80 3.68 -26.05 -0.28
CA ASN A 80 2.39 -26.01 -0.96
C ASN A 80 1.78 -27.41 -1.10
N ASP A 81 2.58 -28.40 -1.52
CA ASP A 81 2.16 -29.80 -1.64
C ASP A 81 1.72 -30.38 -0.28
N LYS A 82 2.33 -29.93 0.83
CA LYS A 82 1.99 -30.32 2.21
C LYS A 82 1.00 -29.38 2.91
N LYS A 83 0.60 -28.27 2.29
CA LYS A 83 -0.20 -27.21 2.93
C LYS A 83 0.40 -26.69 4.25
N LEU A 84 1.72 -26.53 4.29
CA LEU A 84 2.46 -25.90 5.37
C LEU A 84 2.53 -24.39 5.11
N ALA A 85 2.06 -23.58 6.05
CA ALA A 85 2.11 -22.13 5.94
C ALA A 85 3.54 -21.59 6.08
N VAL A 86 3.85 -20.53 5.34
CA VAL A 86 5.17 -19.91 5.24
C VAL A 86 5.06 -18.40 5.43
N VAL A 87 5.98 -17.81 6.21
CA VAL A 87 6.14 -16.36 6.38
C VAL A 87 7.49 -15.93 5.81
N PRO A 88 7.50 -15.20 4.67
CA PRO A 88 8.72 -14.59 4.16
C PRO A 88 9.20 -13.49 5.11
N GLN A 89 10.48 -13.51 5.47
CA GLN A 89 11.06 -12.55 6.40
C GLN A 89 12.37 -11.99 5.87
N GLY A 90 12.41 -10.65 5.74
CA GLY A 90 13.63 -9.90 5.45
C GLY A 90 14.35 -9.48 6.73
N GLY A 91 14.69 -8.20 6.85
CA GLY A 91 15.34 -7.63 8.04
C GLY A 91 14.47 -7.54 9.31
N ASN A 92 13.21 -8.01 9.27
CA ASN A 92 12.26 -7.96 10.38
C ASN A 92 12.06 -6.55 11.01
N THR A 93 12.01 -5.51 10.18
CA THR A 93 11.82 -4.11 10.61
C THR A 93 10.41 -3.57 10.32
N GLY A 94 9.48 -4.43 9.93
CA GLY A 94 8.09 -4.05 9.64
C GLY A 94 7.31 -3.71 10.91
N LEU A 95 6.34 -2.79 10.82
CA LEU A 95 5.66 -2.21 11.98
C LEU A 95 4.20 -2.65 12.16
N VAL A 96 3.74 -3.56 11.30
CA VAL A 96 2.33 -4.01 11.23
C VAL A 96 2.15 -5.51 11.47
N GLY A 97 3.19 -6.19 11.98
CA GLY A 97 3.18 -7.62 12.26
C GLY A 97 3.25 -8.54 11.03
N GLY A 98 3.46 -7.98 9.83
CA GLY A 98 3.50 -8.75 8.58
C GLY A 98 4.75 -9.63 8.41
N SER A 99 5.83 -9.34 9.14
CA SER A 99 7.12 -10.03 9.05
C SER A 99 7.25 -11.23 9.99
N VAL A 100 6.29 -11.48 10.87
CA VAL A 100 6.35 -12.57 11.86
C VAL A 100 5.16 -13.53 11.73
N PRO A 101 5.31 -14.79 12.17
CA PRO A 101 4.21 -15.76 12.24
C PRO A 101 3.11 -15.30 13.19
N VAL A 102 1.87 -15.72 12.92
CA VAL A 102 0.73 -15.58 13.87
C VAL A 102 0.62 -16.82 14.76
N HIS A 103 0.95 -17.98 14.19
CA HIS A 103 0.96 -19.29 14.83
C HIS A 103 2.31 -19.99 14.57
N ASP A 104 2.29 -21.15 13.94
CA ASP A 104 3.40 -22.07 13.71
C ASP A 104 3.92 -22.06 12.27
N GLU A 105 3.63 -21.01 11.49
CA GLU A 105 4.12 -20.88 10.12
C GLU A 105 5.66 -21.00 10.06
N ILE A 106 6.18 -21.63 9.01
CA ILE A 106 7.63 -21.74 8.78
C ILE A 106 8.15 -20.35 8.40
N ILE A 107 9.22 -19.89 9.07
CA ILE A 107 9.86 -18.63 8.69
C ILE A 107 10.83 -18.90 7.53
N LEU A 108 10.64 -18.20 6.42
CA LEU A 108 11.55 -18.22 5.28
C LEU A 108 12.37 -16.93 5.29
N SER A 109 13.56 -16.99 5.88
CA SER A 109 14.44 -15.83 6.01
C SER A 109 15.30 -15.65 4.76
N LEU A 110 15.20 -14.48 4.13
CA LEU A 110 15.95 -14.15 2.91
C LEU A 110 17.34 -13.58 3.19
N THR A 111 17.78 -13.59 4.46
CA THR A 111 19.05 -12.98 4.91
C THR A 111 20.30 -13.50 4.22
N GLN A 112 20.28 -14.71 3.66
CA GLN A 112 21.41 -15.29 2.92
C GLN A 112 21.36 -15.06 1.40
N LEU A 113 20.27 -14.49 0.89
CA LEU A 113 20.16 -13.97 -0.47
C LEU A 113 20.69 -12.53 -0.51
N ASN A 114 21.98 -12.32 -0.23
CA ASN A 114 22.55 -10.99 0.03
C ASN A 114 23.63 -10.56 -0.97
N LYS A 115 23.68 -11.16 -2.16
CA LYS A 115 24.65 -10.81 -3.21
C LYS A 115 24.16 -9.67 -4.10
N ILE A 116 25.07 -8.75 -4.42
CA ILE A 116 24.93 -7.82 -5.54
C ILE A 116 25.41 -8.56 -6.78
N GLU A 117 24.54 -8.75 -7.77
CA GLU A 117 24.82 -9.56 -8.96
C GLU A 117 25.46 -8.72 -10.07
N ALA A 118 25.02 -7.48 -10.25
CA ALA A 118 25.57 -6.57 -11.24
C ALA A 118 25.32 -5.10 -10.85
N PHE A 119 26.18 -4.22 -11.35
CA PHE A 119 25.96 -2.78 -11.36
C PHE A 119 26.46 -2.21 -12.68
N ASP A 120 25.58 -1.54 -13.40
CA ASP A 120 25.94 -0.82 -14.61
C ASP A 120 26.19 0.65 -14.26
N ALA A 121 27.46 1.04 -14.28
CA ALA A 121 27.89 2.39 -13.94
C ALA A 121 27.50 3.47 -14.98
N VAL A 122 27.02 3.07 -16.16
CA VAL A 122 26.50 4.01 -17.16
C VAL A 122 25.02 4.28 -16.89
N SER A 123 24.23 3.22 -16.75
CA SER A 123 22.78 3.35 -16.56
C SER A 123 22.36 3.60 -15.11
N GLY A 124 23.23 3.33 -14.15
CA GLY A 124 22.92 3.40 -12.72
C GLY A 124 22.02 2.27 -12.24
N ILE A 125 21.97 1.13 -12.95
CA ILE A 125 21.09 0.02 -12.58
C ILE A 125 21.86 -0.96 -11.70
N ILE A 126 21.30 -1.28 -10.54
CA ILE A 126 21.79 -2.32 -9.65
C ILE A 126 20.89 -3.56 -9.74
N VAL A 127 21.49 -4.73 -9.95
CA VAL A 127 20.81 -6.03 -9.84
C VAL A 127 21.33 -6.72 -8.58
N CYS A 128 20.44 -7.07 -7.68
CA CYS A 128 20.79 -7.64 -6.38
C CYS A 128 19.75 -8.62 -5.86
N GLN A 129 20.18 -9.46 -4.94
CA GLN A 129 19.31 -10.39 -4.25
C GLN A 129 18.48 -9.70 -3.16
N ALA A 130 17.30 -10.25 -2.87
CA ALA A 130 16.29 -9.63 -2.02
C ALA A 130 16.73 -9.37 -0.57
N GLY A 131 17.70 -10.14 -0.06
CA GLY A 131 18.27 -10.02 1.28
C GLY A 131 19.39 -8.99 1.42
N CYS A 132 19.75 -8.26 0.36
CA CYS A 132 20.73 -7.18 0.48
C CYS A 132 20.19 -6.05 1.38
N VAL A 133 21.00 -5.67 2.38
CA VAL A 133 20.70 -4.57 3.30
C VAL A 133 20.76 -3.23 2.58
N LEU A 134 19.78 -2.35 2.81
CA LEU A 134 19.64 -1.07 2.10
C LEU A 134 20.90 -0.19 2.23
N GLU A 135 21.44 -0.05 3.44
CA GLU A 135 22.67 0.72 3.69
C GLU A 135 23.88 0.16 2.93
N SER A 136 23.98 -1.17 2.84
CA SER A 136 25.05 -1.83 2.08
C SER A 136 24.92 -1.58 0.57
N LEU A 137 23.69 -1.54 0.05
CA LEU A 137 23.42 -1.19 -1.35
C LEU A 137 23.76 0.27 -1.65
N ASP A 138 23.37 1.21 -0.77
CA ASP A 138 23.72 2.63 -0.93
C ASP A 138 25.23 2.86 -0.90
N ALA A 139 25.93 2.22 0.05
CA ALA A 139 27.38 2.29 0.14
C ALA A 139 28.07 1.69 -1.10
N TYR A 140 27.52 0.61 -1.66
CA TYR A 140 28.05 0.00 -2.89
C TYR A 140 27.84 0.91 -4.11
N ALA A 141 26.61 1.38 -4.36
CA ALA A 141 26.30 2.30 -5.45
C ALA A 141 27.08 3.62 -5.32
N GLY A 142 27.33 4.08 -4.09
CA GLY A 142 28.15 5.24 -3.77
C GLY A 142 29.56 5.20 -4.34
N LYS A 143 30.19 4.01 -4.46
CA LYS A 143 31.53 3.84 -5.06
C LYS A 143 31.57 4.25 -6.53
N PHE A 144 30.41 4.27 -7.19
CA PHE A 144 30.26 4.63 -8.59
C PHE A 144 29.60 6.01 -8.78
N GLY A 145 29.40 6.77 -7.71
CA GLY A 145 28.75 8.08 -7.78
C GLY A 145 27.22 8.02 -7.85
N TYR A 146 26.60 6.94 -7.35
CA TYR A 146 25.15 6.76 -7.29
C TYR A 146 24.65 6.60 -5.84
N LEU A 147 23.33 6.61 -5.64
CA LEU A 147 22.68 6.37 -4.35
C LEU A 147 21.40 5.57 -4.53
N MET A 148 20.95 4.87 -3.49
CA MET A 148 19.67 4.16 -3.54
C MET A 148 18.49 5.15 -3.57
N PRO A 149 17.45 4.92 -4.39
CA PRO A 149 16.35 5.87 -4.59
C PRO A 149 15.43 6.05 -3.37
N LEU A 150 15.68 5.32 -2.28
CA LEU A 150 14.96 5.39 -1.03
C LEU A 150 15.96 5.46 0.14
N ASP A 151 15.53 6.10 1.22
CA ASP A 151 16.27 6.11 2.48
C ASP A 151 15.29 6.17 3.65
N LEU A 152 15.57 5.43 4.72
CA LEU A 152 14.67 5.27 5.86
C LEU A 152 15.44 4.90 7.13
N GLY A 153 14.88 5.18 8.31
CA GLY A 153 15.58 5.01 9.59
C GLY A 153 16.06 3.57 9.87
N ALA A 154 15.44 2.56 9.26
CA ALA A 154 15.84 1.16 9.39
C ALA A 154 16.92 0.70 8.38
N LYS A 155 17.59 1.61 7.65
CA LYS A 155 18.51 1.31 6.52
C LYS A 155 19.62 0.29 6.85
N GLY A 156 20.10 0.27 8.09
CA GLY A 156 21.14 -0.66 8.56
C GLY A 156 20.68 -2.11 8.72
N THR A 157 19.37 -2.37 8.67
CA THR A 157 18.81 -3.71 8.89
C THR A 157 17.78 -4.10 7.83
N CYS A 158 16.99 -3.15 7.31
CA CYS A 158 15.98 -3.44 6.29
C CYS A 158 16.64 -3.97 5.01
N GLN A 159 15.96 -4.88 4.34
CA GLN A 159 16.45 -5.55 3.14
C GLN A 159 15.61 -5.11 1.94
N ILE A 160 16.24 -5.04 0.77
CA ILE A 160 15.62 -4.48 -0.44
C ILE A 160 14.36 -5.23 -0.89
N GLY A 161 14.30 -6.55 -0.71
CA GLY A 161 13.08 -7.34 -0.96
C GLY A 161 11.97 -7.02 0.03
N GLY A 162 12.30 -6.74 1.29
CA GLY A 162 11.35 -6.24 2.29
C GLY A 162 10.82 -4.85 1.91
N ASN A 163 11.71 -3.93 1.52
CA ASN A 163 11.34 -2.60 1.07
C ASN A 163 10.38 -2.66 -0.13
N ALA A 164 10.66 -3.53 -1.12
CA ALA A 164 9.78 -3.74 -2.26
C ALA A 164 8.44 -4.37 -1.84
N ALA A 165 8.46 -5.44 -1.04
CA ALA A 165 7.26 -6.11 -0.57
C ALA A 165 6.34 -5.19 0.24
N THR A 166 6.86 -4.19 0.94
CA THR A 166 6.06 -3.20 1.67
C THR A 166 5.79 -1.92 0.87
N ASN A 167 6.38 -1.76 -0.33
CA ASN A 167 6.44 -0.49 -1.06
C ASN A 167 6.89 0.67 -0.16
N ALA A 168 8.03 0.49 0.51
CA ALA A 168 8.58 1.48 1.42
C ALA A 168 8.79 2.84 0.71
N GLY A 169 8.40 3.92 1.39
CA GLY A 169 8.66 5.29 0.95
C GLY A 169 9.91 5.86 1.60
N GLY A 170 9.73 6.66 2.64
CA GLY A 170 10.81 7.24 3.45
C GLY A 170 11.26 8.63 3.00
N LEU A 171 12.39 9.07 3.55
CA LEU A 171 12.82 10.48 3.59
C LEU A 171 13.03 11.15 2.22
N ARG A 172 13.19 10.35 1.17
CA ARG A 172 13.52 10.83 -0.19
C ARG A 172 12.42 10.54 -1.22
N LEU A 173 11.25 10.06 -0.79
CA LEU A 173 10.14 9.75 -1.69
C LEU A 173 9.71 10.98 -2.50
N LEU A 174 9.76 12.18 -1.91
CA LEU A 174 9.44 13.43 -2.60
C LEU A 174 10.25 13.62 -3.90
N ARG A 175 11.52 13.21 -3.92
CA ARG A 175 12.44 13.43 -5.05
C ARG A 175 12.50 12.26 -6.02
N TYR A 176 12.57 11.04 -5.50
CA TYR A 176 12.81 9.86 -6.31
C TYR A 176 11.55 9.00 -6.54
N GLY A 177 10.45 9.35 -5.87
CA GLY A 177 9.16 8.70 -6.03
C GLY A 177 9.09 7.32 -5.37
N SER A 178 8.00 6.61 -5.69
CA SER A 178 7.74 5.26 -5.17
C SER A 178 8.63 4.21 -5.84
N LEU A 179 8.87 3.12 -5.10
CA LEU A 179 9.50 1.91 -5.64
C LEU A 179 8.77 1.32 -6.86
N HIS A 180 7.48 1.58 -7.05
CA HIS A 180 6.75 1.23 -8.27
C HIS A 180 7.39 1.80 -9.55
N GLY A 181 8.09 2.94 -9.46
CA GLY A 181 8.79 3.57 -10.60
C GLY A 181 10.30 3.32 -10.64
N SER A 182 10.91 3.02 -9.49
CA SER A 182 12.36 2.83 -9.33
C SER A 182 12.82 1.38 -9.47
N ILE A 183 11.94 0.41 -9.16
CA ILE A 183 12.19 -1.00 -9.47
C ILE A 183 11.87 -1.22 -10.94
N LEU A 184 12.86 -1.66 -11.72
CA LEU A 184 12.74 -1.94 -13.15
C LEU A 184 12.25 -3.36 -13.41
N GLY A 185 12.67 -4.29 -12.55
CA GLY A 185 12.33 -5.71 -12.65
C GLY A 185 12.52 -6.43 -11.33
N LEU A 186 11.89 -7.60 -11.19
CA LEU A 186 12.07 -8.50 -10.06
C LEU A 186 11.93 -9.96 -10.48
N GLU A 187 12.59 -10.83 -9.73
CA GLU A 187 12.36 -12.27 -9.76
C GLU A 187 11.58 -12.62 -8.48
N ALA A 188 10.52 -13.43 -8.62
CA ALA A 188 9.72 -13.90 -7.49
C ALA A 188 9.39 -15.38 -7.62
N VAL A 189 9.24 -16.05 -6.50
CA VAL A 189 8.81 -17.45 -6.43
C VAL A 189 7.37 -17.50 -5.91
N LEU A 190 6.48 -18.11 -6.68
CA LEU A 190 5.08 -18.30 -6.33
C LEU A 190 4.88 -19.41 -5.29
N ALA A 191 3.68 -19.53 -4.75
CA ALA A 191 3.37 -20.50 -3.70
C ALA A 191 3.67 -21.95 -4.12
N ASP A 192 3.40 -22.30 -5.38
CA ASP A 192 3.64 -23.64 -5.93
C ASP A 192 5.11 -23.93 -6.28
N GLY A 193 6.02 -22.96 -6.06
CA GLY A 193 7.43 -23.03 -6.38
C GLY A 193 7.78 -22.56 -7.80
N THR A 194 6.82 -22.08 -8.60
CA THR A 194 7.11 -21.48 -9.91
C THR A 194 7.99 -20.24 -9.75
N ILE A 195 9.12 -20.21 -10.46
CA ILE A 195 9.98 -19.03 -10.56
C ILE A 195 9.44 -18.13 -11.66
N LEU A 196 8.93 -16.97 -11.27
CA LEU A 196 8.50 -15.92 -12.19
C LEU A 196 9.66 -14.93 -12.40
N ASP A 197 10.28 -15.02 -13.57
CA ASP A 197 11.32 -14.08 -14.00
C ASP A 197 10.69 -12.86 -14.69
N CYS A 198 10.68 -11.74 -13.98
CA CYS A 198 10.38 -10.41 -14.52
C CYS A 198 11.58 -9.47 -14.27
N LEU A 199 12.81 -10.00 -14.22
CA LEU A 199 14.02 -9.28 -13.84
C LEU A 199 14.59 -8.46 -15.01
N SER A 200 13.79 -7.51 -15.49
CA SER A 200 14.21 -6.56 -16.53
C SER A 200 15.17 -5.49 -15.98
N THR A 201 16.15 -5.13 -16.79
CA THR A 201 17.02 -3.95 -16.58
C THR A 201 16.65 -2.82 -17.55
N MET A 202 15.54 -2.93 -18.28
CA MET A 202 15.13 -1.91 -19.24
C MET A 202 14.41 -0.75 -18.53
N ARG A 203 14.76 0.49 -18.89
CA ARG A 203 14.05 1.66 -18.37
C ARG A 203 12.61 1.76 -18.88
N LYS A 204 12.35 1.20 -20.07
CA LYS A 204 11.05 1.16 -20.72
C LYS A 204 10.85 -0.22 -21.34
N ASP A 205 9.76 -0.87 -20.96
CA ASP A 205 9.38 -2.18 -21.48
C ASP A 205 7.86 -2.31 -21.38
N ASN A 206 7.18 -2.33 -22.53
CA ASN A 206 5.72 -2.33 -22.62
C ASN A 206 5.20 -3.61 -23.29
N THR A 207 5.91 -4.74 -23.16
CA THR A 207 5.54 -6.02 -23.79
C THR A 207 4.57 -6.83 -22.92
N GLY A 208 3.39 -6.27 -22.63
CA GLY A 208 2.34 -6.94 -21.86
C GLY A 208 2.01 -6.24 -20.53
N TYR A 209 1.49 -6.99 -19.57
CA TYR A 209 1.18 -6.46 -18.24
C TYR A 209 2.46 -6.28 -17.42
N ASP A 210 2.51 -5.21 -16.63
CA ASP A 210 3.64 -4.94 -15.74
C ASP A 210 3.56 -5.79 -14.45
N LEU A 211 3.79 -7.10 -14.57
CA LEU A 211 3.53 -8.07 -13.51
C LEU A 211 4.32 -7.83 -12.22
N LYS A 212 5.50 -7.19 -12.30
CA LYS A 212 6.30 -6.84 -11.11
C LYS A 212 5.51 -5.97 -10.13
N GLN A 213 4.58 -5.15 -10.64
CA GLN A 213 3.79 -4.22 -9.82
C GLN A 213 2.88 -4.95 -8.82
N LEU A 214 2.50 -6.19 -9.12
CA LEU A 214 1.68 -7.00 -8.20
C LEU A 214 2.44 -7.38 -6.93
N PHE A 215 3.77 -7.55 -7.01
CA PHE A 215 4.59 -7.97 -5.87
C PHE A 215 5.06 -6.80 -5.01
N ILE A 216 5.22 -5.62 -5.61
CA ILE A 216 5.57 -4.39 -4.89
C ILE A 216 4.37 -3.97 -4.04
N GLY A 217 4.55 -3.93 -2.73
CA GLY A 217 3.44 -3.70 -1.78
C GLY A 217 2.57 -4.93 -1.53
N SER A 218 2.95 -6.15 -1.94
CA SER A 218 2.20 -7.38 -1.68
C SER A 218 2.38 -7.95 -0.27
N GLU A 219 3.42 -7.52 0.45
CA GLU A 219 3.84 -8.01 1.77
C GLU A 219 4.04 -9.54 1.80
N GLY A 220 4.57 -10.11 0.71
CA GLY A 220 4.89 -11.55 0.63
C GLY A 220 3.66 -12.45 0.52
N THR A 221 2.47 -11.89 0.28
CA THR A 221 1.22 -12.66 0.17
C THR A 221 1.00 -13.25 -1.23
N LEU A 222 1.67 -12.74 -2.26
CA LEU A 222 1.50 -13.19 -3.65
C LEU A 222 2.69 -13.99 -4.19
N GLY A 223 3.81 -13.96 -3.48
CA GLY A 223 5.07 -14.60 -3.86
C GLY A 223 6.21 -14.09 -3.00
N VAL A 224 7.36 -14.75 -3.12
CA VAL A 224 8.61 -14.39 -2.43
C VAL A 224 9.56 -13.75 -3.43
N ILE A 225 9.81 -12.45 -3.27
CA ILE A 225 10.78 -11.72 -4.11
C ILE A 225 12.20 -12.24 -3.77
N THR A 226 12.95 -12.70 -4.77
CA THR A 226 14.31 -13.27 -4.61
C THR A 226 15.39 -12.37 -5.19
N LYS A 227 15.09 -11.60 -6.25
CA LYS A 227 16.02 -10.64 -6.87
C LYS A 227 15.28 -9.40 -7.34
N LEU A 228 16.00 -8.28 -7.42
CA LEU A 228 15.50 -7.00 -7.92
C LEU A 228 16.52 -6.32 -8.80
N SER A 229 16.00 -5.63 -9.82
CA SER A 229 16.70 -4.65 -10.64
C SER A 229 16.16 -3.27 -10.28
N VAL A 230 17.02 -2.38 -9.80
CA VAL A 230 16.64 -1.06 -9.26
C VAL A 230 17.43 0.04 -9.97
N LEU A 231 16.72 1.06 -10.43
CA LEU A 231 17.33 2.28 -10.95
C LEU A 231 17.84 3.14 -9.79
N THR A 232 19.15 3.36 -9.73
CA THR A 232 19.78 4.24 -8.75
C THR A 232 20.00 5.62 -9.38
N PRO A 233 19.53 6.71 -8.74
CA PRO A 233 19.85 8.06 -9.19
C PRO A 233 21.32 8.40 -8.93
N PRO A 234 21.90 9.33 -9.73
CA PRO A 234 23.24 9.84 -9.47
C PRO A 234 23.28 10.56 -8.12
N ARG A 235 24.39 10.40 -7.41
CA ARG A 235 24.62 11.09 -6.14
C ARG A 235 24.88 12.56 -6.40
N SER A 236 24.10 13.42 -5.75
CA SER A 236 24.25 14.88 -5.87
C SER A 236 25.59 15.33 -5.29
N SER A 237 26.24 16.28 -5.95
CA SER A 237 27.53 16.86 -5.53
C SER A 237 27.35 17.93 -4.45
N ALA A 238 26.15 18.51 -4.36
CA ALA A 238 25.77 19.48 -3.35
C ALA A 238 24.57 18.97 -2.56
N ARG A 239 24.63 19.13 -1.25
CA ARG A 239 23.55 18.79 -0.31
C ARG A 239 23.50 19.86 0.78
N ASN A 240 22.33 20.45 0.99
CA ASN A 240 22.11 21.43 2.06
C ASN A 240 20.93 21.01 2.92
N VAL A 241 21.01 21.29 4.22
CA VAL A 241 19.95 21.00 5.20
C VAL A 241 19.62 22.25 5.97
N ALA A 242 18.34 22.58 6.06
CA ALA A 242 17.83 23.70 6.82
C ALA A 242 16.69 23.26 7.76
N LEU A 243 16.63 23.84 8.95
CA LEU A 243 15.52 23.66 9.88
C LEU A 243 14.87 25.01 10.14
N LEU A 244 13.55 25.10 9.96
CA LEU A 244 12.77 26.32 10.15
C LEU A 244 11.77 26.15 11.29
N GLY A 245 11.69 27.14 12.19
CA GLY A 245 10.66 27.25 13.22
C GLY A 245 9.45 28.05 12.72
N CYS A 246 8.25 27.49 12.85
CA CYS A 246 6.99 28.10 12.39
C CYS A 246 6.02 28.30 13.57
N ALA A 247 5.39 29.49 13.65
CA ALA A 247 4.43 29.81 14.71
C ALA A 247 3.05 29.14 14.56
N SER A 248 2.72 28.57 13.40
CA SER A 248 1.45 27.87 13.17
C SER A 248 1.54 26.89 12.01
N PHE A 249 0.64 25.91 11.98
CA PHE A 249 0.57 24.96 10.86
C PHE A 249 0.21 25.63 9.51
N LYS A 250 -0.55 26.75 9.53
CA LYS A 250 -0.78 27.57 8.33
C LYS A 250 0.55 28.07 7.75
N ARG A 251 1.50 28.46 8.60
CA ARG A 251 2.84 28.89 8.17
C ARG A 251 3.70 27.73 7.69
N VAL A 252 3.57 26.54 8.28
CA VAL A 252 4.20 25.30 7.76
C VAL A 252 3.77 25.04 6.31
N LYS A 253 2.46 25.09 6.02
CA LYS A 253 1.95 24.93 4.64
C LYS A 253 2.53 25.97 3.68
N ARG A 254 2.63 27.23 4.13
CA ARG A 254 3.25 28.29 3.32
C ARG A 254 4.74 28.02 3.09
N ALA A 255 5.50 27.64 4.12
CA ALA A 255 6.91 27.30 4.00
C ALA A 255 7.14 26.19 2.96
N PHE A 256 6.26 25.17 2.93
CA PHE A 256 6.29 24.11 1.94
C PHE A 256 6.01 24.59 0.51
N VAL A 257 4.96 25.41 0.31
CA VAL A 257 4.63 25.98 -1.01
C VAL A 257 5.78 26.86 -1.53
N GLU A 258 6.33 27.70 -0.66
CA GLU A 258 7.46 28.57 -1.00
C GLU A 258 8.71 27.74 -1.32
N ALA A 259 8.96 26.64 -0.59
CA ALA A 259 10.08 25.73 -0.86
C ALA A 259 9.95 25.10 -2.25
N ARG A 260 8.77 24.59 -2.61
CA ARG A 260 8.51 24.04 -3.95
C ARG A 260 8.71 25.08 -5.06
N ARG A 261 8.35 26.34 -4.80
CA ARG A 261 8.46 27.43 -5.78
C ARG A 261 9.90 27.91 -5.98
N HIS A 262 10.66 28.06 -4.90
CA HIS A 262 11.99 28.68 -4.95
C HIS A 262 13.12 27.66 -5.11
N LEU A 263 13.01 26.50 -4.46
CA LEU A 263 14.01 25.44 -4.53
C LEU A 263 13.76 24.52 -5.73
N GLY A 264 12.50 24.33 -6.12
CA GLY A 264 12.14 23.61 -7.34
C GLY A 264 12.73 22.21 -7.39
N GLU A 265 13.51 21.93 -8.43
CA GLU A 265 14.05 20.61 -8.76
C GLU A 265 15.14 20.12 -7.80
N ILE A 266 15.79 21.00 -7.03
CA ILE A 266 16.83 20.58 -6.08
C ILE A 266 16.25 20.11 -4.75
N LEU A 267 14.96 20.35 -4.47
CA LEU A 267 14.32 19.91 -3.24
C LEU A 267 14.35 18.37 -3.15
N SER A 268 14.87 17.83 -2.04
CA SER A 268 15.01 16.37 -1.84
C SER A 268 14.25 15.80 -0.65
N ALA A 269 14.01 16.60 0.39
CA ALA A 269 13.17 16.23 1.53
C ALA A 269 12.43 17.45 2.09
N VAL A 270 11.19 17.22 2.57
CA VAL A 270 10.43 18.19 3.37
C VAL A 270 9.77 17.42 4.51
N GLU A 271 10.41 17.47 5.66
CA GLU A 271 9.98 16.78 6.86
C GLU A 271 9.36 17.78 7.85
N PHE A 272 8.49 17.26 8.70
CA PHE A 272 7.76 18.01 9.72
C PHE A 272 7.93 17.36 11.08
N LEU A 273 8.00 18.18 12.13
CA LEU A 273 7.84 17.76 13.52
C LEU A 273 7.14 18.86 14.33
N ASP A 274 6.27 18.46 15.27
CA ASP A 274 5.72 19.37 16.27
C ASP A 274 6.66 19.56 17.47
N ARG A 275 6.37 20.57 18.30
CA ARG A 275 7.19 20.87 19.47
C ARG A 275 7.31 19.68 20.42
N GLN A 276 6.22 18.96 20.67
CA GLN A 276 6.23 17.81 21.56
C GLN A 276 7.15 16.69 21.05
N SER A 277 7.24 16.48 19.73
CA SER A 277 8.18 15.53 19.14
C SER A 277 9.64 15.95 19.41
N LEU A 278 9.97 17.22 19.23
CA LEU A 278 11.32 17.75 19.53
C LEU A 278 11.65 17.60 21.01
N ASP A 279 10.75 18.04 21.90
CA ASP A 279 10.95 17.94 23.35
C ASP A 279 11.23 16.52 23.82
N LEU A 280 10.54 15.55 23.21
CA LEU A 280 10.75 14.15 23.51
C LEU A 280 12.16 13.70 23.13
N VAL A 281 12.65 14.08 21.94
CA VAL A 281 14.02 13.75 21.51
C VAL A 281 15.05 14.42 22.43
N LEU A 282 14.89 15.71 22.73
CA LEU A 282 15.77 16.43 23.65
C LEU A 282 15.80 15.79 25.04
N SER A 283 14.65 15.31 25.55
CA SER A 283 14.56 14.66 26.86
C SER A 283 15.38 13.36 26.98
N GLN A 284 15.60 12.67 25.86
CA GLN A 284 16.32 11.39 25.81
C GLN A 284 17.81 11.58 25.48
N GLN A 285 18.23 12.78 25.07
CA GLN A 285 19.60 13.07 24.64
C GLN A 285 20.14 14.31 25.38
N PRO A 286 20.72 14.17 26.58
CA PRO A 286 21.17 15.30 27.40
C PRO A 286 22.21 16.22 26.73
N SER A 287 22.96 15.71 25.75
CA SER A 287 23.94 16.47 24.96
C SER A 287 23.34 17.22 23.78
N LEU A 288 22.09 16.93 23.42
CA LEU A 288 21.39 17.58 22.33
C LEU A 288 20.70 18.85 22.85
N GLN A 289 20.99 19.98 22.21
CA GLN A 289 20.36 21.26 22.50
C GLN A 289 19.26 21.54 21.48
N ASP A 290 18.33 22.42 21.86
CA ASP A 290 17.37 22.97 20.92
C ASP A 290 18.13 23.60 19.73
N PRO A 291 17.82 23.20 18.48
CA PRO A 291 18.55 23.69 17.32
C PRO A 291 18.30 25.17 17.00
N LEU A 292 17.24 25.78 17.55
CA LEU A 292 16.87 27.17 17.31
C LEU A 292 16.92 27.99 18.61
N GLY A 293 17.14 29.30 18.49
CA GLY A 293 17.12 30.22 19.63
C GLY A 293 15.70 30.53 20.12
N THR A 294 14.72 30.39 19.22
CA THR A 294 13.30 30.61 19.51
C THR A 294 12.52 29.30 19.47
N ALA A 295 11.97 28.89 20.62
CA ALA A 295 11.07 27.75 20.69
C ALA A 295 9.80 28.00 19.85
N CYS A 296 9.50 27.08 18.92
CA CYS A 296 8.36 27.17 18.01
C CYS A 296 7.43 25.96 18.21
N PRO A 297 6.12 26.12 17.97
CA PRO A 297 5.18 24.98 18.03
C PRO A 297 5.39 23.96 16.90
N PHE A 298 6.02 24.37 15.79
CA PHE A 298 6.21 23.55 14.60
C PHE A 298 7.58 23.78 13.99
N TYR A 299 8.13 22.72 13.40
CA TYR A 299 9.41 22.78 12.69
C TYR A 299 9.30 22.09 11.33
N VAL A 300 9.98 22.67 10.33
CA VAL A 300 10.11 22.11 8.98
C VAL A 300 11.59 21.87 8.72
N LEU A 301 11.96 20.62 8.46
CA LEU A 301 13.31 20.21 8.07
C LEU A 301 13.32 20.02 6.55
N LEU A 302 14.21 20.73 5.88
CA LEU A 302 14.32 20.78 4.42
C LEU A 302 15.69 20.24 4.02
N GLU A 303 15.70 19.47 2.94
CA GLU A 303 16.94 19.07 2.26
C GLU A 303 16.88 19.48 0.80
N THR A 304 18.00 20.00 0.31
CA THR A 304 18.24 20.13 -1.13
C THR A 304 19.40 19.25 -1.56
N SER A 305 19.30 18.70 -2.76
CA SER A 305 20.32 17.89 -3.43
C SER A 305 20.37 18.28 -4.90
N GLY A 306 21.53 18.78 -5.33
CA GLY A 306 21.75 19.27 -6.69
C GLY A 306 23.19 19.09 -7.18
N SER A 307 23.41 19.56 -8.40
CA SER A 307 24.67 19.35 -9.12
C SER A 307 25.67 20.50 -8.99
N ASN A 308 25.26 21.65 -8.42
CA ASN A 308 26.10 22.83 -8.30
C ASN A 308 25.84 23.54 -6.97
N ALA A 309 26.83 23.50 -6.07
CA ALA A 309 26.70 24.06 -4.73
C ALA A 309 26.38 25.55 -4.70
N ALA A 310 26.91 26.35 -5.64
CA ALA A 310 26.68 27.79 -5.67
C ALA A 310 25.24 28.13 -6.04
N HIS A 311 24.70 27.52 -7.12
CA HIS A 311 23.31 27.72 -7.50
C HIS A 311 22.34 27.20 -6.45
N ASP A 312 22.66 26.06 -5.82
CA ASP A 312 21.81 25.47 -4.79
C ASP A 312 21.78 26.36 -3.54
N MET A 313 22.92 26.95 -3.16
CA MET A 313 23.00 27.89 -2.04
C MET A 313 22.26 29.19 -2.36
N GLU A 314 22.43 29.75 -3.56
CA GLU A 314 21.71 30.97 -3.99
C GLU A 314 20.18 30.78 -3.91
N LYS A 315 19.68 29.63 -4.40
CA LYS A 315 18.25 29.26 -4.27
C LYS A 315 17.82 29.13 -2.81
N LEU A 316 18.65 28.51 -1.98
CA LEU A 316 18.36 28.32 -0.56
C LEU A 316 18.33 29.66 0.18
N GLU A 317 19.31 30.53 -0.03
CA GLU A 317 19.36 31.86 0.55
C GLU A 317 18.16 32.71 0.15
N GLY A 318 17.80 32.74 -1.14
CA GLY A 318 16.61 33.46 -1.61
C GLY A 318 15.30 32.91 -1.01
N TYR A 319 15.19 31.59 -0.86
CA TYR A 319 14.07 30.96 -0.15
C TYR A 319 14.01 31.39 1.32
N LEU A 320 15.14 31.33 2.02
CA LEU A 320 15.25 31.67 3.44
C LEU A 320 14.93 33.15 3.69
N GLU A 321 15.47 34.05 2.88
CA GLU A 321 15.17 35.48 2.92
C GLU A 321 13.65 35.72 2.79
N GLN A 322 13.02 35.08 1.79
CA GLN A 322 11.58 35.21 1.56
C GLN A 322 10.73 34.69 2.73
N VAL A 323 11.05 33.51 3.29
CA VAL A 323 10.24 32.94 4.40
C VAL A 323 10.45 33.70 5.70
N MET A 324 11.63 34.26 5.95
CA MET A 324 11.91 35.11 7.11
C MET A 324 11.24 36.48 6.97
N ALA A 325 11.43 37.17 5.84
CA ALA A 325 10.85 38.50 5.59
C ALA A 325 9.32 38.49 5.62
N SER A 326 8.71 37.42 5.10
CA SER A 326 7.25 37.27 5.11
C SER A 326 6.65 36.82 6.45
N GLY A 327 7.50 36.58 7.46
CA GLY A 327 7.11 36.03 8.77
C GLY A 327 6.57 34.60 8.69
N THR A 328 6.86 33.87 7.61
CA THR A 328 6.49 32.46 7.45
C THR A 328 7.29 31.61 8.43
N ALA A 329 8.61 31.77 8.44
CA ALA A 329 9.48 31.26 9.49
C ALA A 329 9.69 32.36 10.55
N VAL A 330 9.81 31.94 11.82
CA VAL A 330 10.14 32.82 12.95
C VAL A 330 11.63 32.80 13.24
N ASP A 331 12.24 31.63 13.07
CA ASP A 331 13.65 31.36 13.29
C ASP A 331 14.07 30.22 12.35
N GLY A 332 15.35 30.07 12.07
CA GLY A 332 15.85 29.02 11.22
C GLY A 332 17.37 28.87 11.28
N THR A 333 17.85 27.68 10.99
CA THR A 333 19.27 27.37 10.90
C THR A 333 19.57 26.56 9.64
N VAL A 334 20.76 26.78 9.08
CA VAL A 334 21.29 26.02 7.94
C VAL A 334 22.54 25.30 8.42
N ALA A 335 22.64 24.01 8.10
CA ALA A 335 23.82 23.24 8.37
C ALA A 335 25.03 23.80 7.62
N GLN A 336 26.11 24.07 8.35
CA GLN A 336 27.37 24.59 7.82
C GLN A 336 28.27 23.47 7.27
N ASP A 337 28.03 22.23 7.70
CA ASP A 337 28.77 21.06 7.28
C ASP A 337 27.91 19.78 7.36
N ALA A 338 28.49 18.67 6.90
CA ALA A 338 27.83 17.37 6.91
C ALA A 338 27.51 16.84 8.32
N ALA A 339 28.31 17.17 9.33
CA ALA A 339 28.08 16.73 10.70
C ALA A 339 26.86 17.44 11.30
N GLN A 340 26.72 18.75 11.08
CA GLN A 340 25.54 19.51 11.47
C GLN A 340 24.30 19.07 10.69
N ALA A 341 24.43 18.80 9.38
CA ALA A 341 23.33 18.27 8.56
C ALA A 341 22.81 16.93 9.11
N ASN A 342 23.72 16.02 9.46
CA ASN A 342 23.37 14.73 10.06
C ASN A 342 22.75 14.91 11.46
N LYS A 343 23.22 15.88 12.26
CA LYS A 343 22.62 16.20 13.56
C LYS A 343 21.17 16.70 13.43
N LEU A 344 20.90 17.56 12.44
CA LEU A 344 19.55 18.06 12.17
C LEU A 344 18.61 16.95 11.69
N PHE A 345 19.08 16.06 10.82
CA PHE A 345 18.33 14.87 10.41
C PHE A 345 18.11 13.89 11.58
N GLY A 346 19.12 13.71 12.43
CA GLY A 346 19.05 12.86 13.63
C GLY A 346 17.88 13.24 14.52
N ILE A 347 17.61 14.55 14.73
CA ILE A 347 16.43 15.03 15.47
C ILE A 347 15.12 14.43 14.91
N ARG A 348 14.97 14.41 13.58
CA ARG A 348 13.79 13.88 12.90
C ARG A 348 13.77 12.34 12.91
N GLU A 349 14.92 11.69 12.70
CA GLU A 349 15.04 10.23 12.66
C GLU A 349 14.92 9.57 14.05
N ASP A 350 15.23 10.31 15.13
CA ASP A 350 15.24 9.79 16.50
C ASP A 350 13.87 9.86 17.20
N VAL A 351 12.87 10.55 16.64
CA VAL A 351 11.51 10.64 17.24
C VAL A 351 10.91 9.25 17.56
N PRO A 352 10.96 8.23 16.66
CA PRO A 352 10.48 6.88 16.98
C PRO A 352 11.21 6.22 18.15
N LEU A 353 12.53 6.45 18.28
CA LEU A 353 13.35 5.91 19.37
C LEU A 353 13.01 6.60 20.69
N ALA A 354 12.86 7.92 20.67
CA ALA A 354 12.48 8.72 21.84
C ALA A 354 11.09 8.32 22.37
N LEU A 355 10.13 8.09 21.47
CA LEU A 355 8.81 7.53 21.81
C LEU A 355 8.90 6.17 22.48
N THR A 356 9.73 5.28 21.93
CA THR A 356 9.87 3.92 22.47
C THR A 356 10.53 3.91 23.85
N ALA A 357 11.49 4.83 24.07
CA ALA A 357 12.14 5.03 25.36
C ALA A 357 11.20 5.62 26.42
N ALA A 358 10.26 6.48 26.01
CA ALA A 358 9.29 7.11 26.90
C ALA A 358 8.19 6.15 27.40
N GLY A 359 7.95 5.02 26.73
CA GLY A 359 6.98 4.01 27.18
C GLY A 359 6.38 3.17 26.07
N TYR A 360 5.11 2.80 26.23
CA TYR A 360 4.31 2.15 25.20
C TYR A 360 3.88 3.17 24.13
N VAL A 361 3.83 2.76 22.87
CA VAL A 361 3.54 3.66 21.74
C VAL A 361 2.44 3.06 20.86
N TYR A 362 1.35 3.80 20.72
CA TYR A 362 0.32 3.57 19.70
C TYR A 362 0.74 4.33 18.44
N LYS A 363 1.02 3.59 17.37
CA LYS A 363 1.58 4.13 16.12
C LYS A 363 0.54 4.14 15.01
N TYR A 364 0.30 5.31 14.43
CA TYR A 364 -0.55 5.48 13.27
C TYR A 364 0.22 6.20 12.17
N ASP A 365 0.26 5.52 11.02
CA ASP A 365 0.89 5.98 9.80
C ASP A 365 -0.23 6.26 8.80
N LEU A 366 -0.48 7.53 8.48
CA LEU A 366 -1.67 7.96 7.76
C LEU A 366 -1.31 8.90 6.61
N SER A 367 -2.04 8.80 5.50
CA SER A 367 -2.05 9.85 4.47
C SER A 367 -3.34 10.65 4.61
N VAL A 368 -3.22 11.96 4.70
CA VAL A 368 -4.37 12.86 4.91
C VAL A 368 -4.24 14.09 4.02
N PRO A 369 -5.35 14.73 3.61
CA PRO A 369 -5.27 16.00 2.88
C PRO A 369 -4.46 17.03 3.67
N ILE A 370 -3.63 17.81 2.99
CA ILE A 370 -2.70 18.76 3.63
C ILE A 370 -3.40 19.80 4.52
N ASP A 371 -4.65 20.16 4.20
CA ASP A 371 -5.44 21.09 5.01
C ASP A 371 -5.89 20.50 6.36
N GLU A 372 -5.98 19.17 6.43
CA GLU A 372 -6.40 18.39 7.59
C GLU A 372 -5.20 17.79 8.36
N TYR A 373 -3.98 17.94 7.83
CA TYR A 373 -2.77 17.24 8.29
C TYR A 373 -2.53 17.35 9.80
N TYR A 374 -2.66 18.55 10.39
CA TYR A 374 -2.51 18.72 11.84
C TYR A 374 -3.83 18.75 12.61
N ALA A 375 -4.98 18.77 11.93
CA ALA A 375 -6.29 18.74 12.58
C ALA A 375 -6.49 17.42 13.34
N ILE A 376 -6.05 16.29 12.76
CA ILE A 376 -6.10 14.97 13.42
C ILE A 376 -5.38 14.96 14.77
N VAL A 377 -4.26 15.68 14.88
CA VAL A 377 -3.45 15.76 16.09
C VAL A 377 -4.23 16.50 17.18
N ASN A 378 -4.85 17.63 16.83
CA ASN A 378 -5.66 18.40 17.77
C ASN A 378 -6.90 17.63 18.22
N ASP A 379 -7.60 16.97 17.30
CA ASP A 379 -8.78 16.16 17.63
C ASP A 379 -8.41 14.97 18.52
N THR A 380 -7.26 14.34 18.28
CA THR A 380 -6.73 13.26 19.11
C THR A 380 -6.36 13.76 20.51
N ARG A 381 -5.70 14.92 20.62
CA ARG A 381 -5.40 15.55 21.93
C ARG A 381 -6.66 15.86 22.72
N ALA A 382 -7.67 16.45 22.07
CA ALA A 382 -8.94 16.74 22.72
C ALA A 382 -9.64 15.45 23.20
N ARG A 383 -9.61 14.41 22.37
CA ARG A 383 -10.21 13.11 22.69
C ARG A 383 -9.52 12.41 23.87
N LEU A 384 -8.20 12.50 23.95
CA LEU A 384 -7.41 11.86 25.01
C LEU A 384 -7.14 12.76 26.23
N ALA A 385 -7.71 13.97 26.29
CA ALA A 385 -7.40 14.96 27.34
C ALA A 385 -7.67 14.48 28.78
N HIS A 386 -8.50 13.44 28.95
CA HIS A 386 -8.83 12.82 30.23
C HIS A 386 -7.93 11.62 30.58
N LEU A 387 -6.99 11.26 29.70
CA LEU A 387 -6.08 10.13 29.83
C LEU A 387 -4.62 10.63 29.92
N ASN A 388 -3.76 9.88 30.59
CA ASN A 388 -2.33 10.20 30.70
C ASN A 388 -1.57 9.78 29.44
N ALA A 389 -1.85 10.45 28.32
CA ALA A 389 -1.35 10.11 27.00
C ALA A 389 -0.72 11.33 26.31
N ASN A 390 0.50 11.17 25.82
CA ASN A 390 1.19 12.20 25.05
C ASN A 390 0.98 11.96 23.55
N VAL A 391 0.34 12.92 22.88
CA VAL A 391 0.11 12.88 21.43
C VAL A 391 1.15 13.73 20.74
N VAL A 392 1.92 13.13 19.84
CA VAL A 392 2.94 13.80 19.03
C VAL A 392 2.74 13.51 17.56
N ALA A 393 3.20 14.41 16.70
CA ALA A 393 3.16 14.23 15.26
C ALA A 393 4.42 14.75 14.58
N TYR A 394 4.90 13.93 13.65
CA TYR A 394 6.00 14.22 12.74
C TYR A 394 5.73 13.52 11.41
N GLY A 395 6.54 13.76 10.39
CA GLY A 395 6.49 12.95 9.18
C GLY A 395 6.89 13.66 7.91
N HIS A 396 6.48 13.05 6.81
CA HIS A 396 6.83 13.46 5.46
C HIS A 396 5.78 14.47 4.99
N LEU A 397 6.09 15.76 5.16
CA LEU A 397 5.18 16.83 4.74
C LEU A 397 5.08 16.88 3.21
N GLY A 398 6.16 16.50 2.52
CA GLY A 398 6.27 16.54 1.05
C GLY A 398 5.28 15.64 0.31
N ASP A 399 4.87 14.53 0.90
CA ASP A 399 3.96 13.52 0.33
C ASP A 399 2.66 13.35 1.15
N PHE A 400 2.46 14.22 2.14
CA PHE A 400 1.29 14.27 3.01
C PHE A 400 1.10 13.02 3.88
N ASN A 401 2.20 12.40 4.30
CA ASN A 401 2.20 11.31 5.26
C ASN A 401 2.55 11.78 6.69
N ILE A 402 1.56 11.66 7.58
CA ILE A 402 1.70 11.96 9.01
C ILE A 402 1.92 10.68 9.83
N HIS A 403 2.97 10.70 10.66
CA HIS A 403 3.22 9.74 11.73
C HIS A 403 2.62 10.27 13.04
N LEU A 404 1.34 9.96 13.28
CA LEU A 404 0.65 10.28 14.53
C LEU A 404 0.97 9.20 15.57
N ASN A 405 1.62 9.59 16.66
CA ASN A 405 2.00 8.67 17.72
C ASN A 405 1.40 9.13 19.04
N VAL A 406 0.91 8.17 19.82
CA VAL A 406 0.48 8.38 21.19
C VAL A 406 1.36 7.54 22.10
N SER A 407 2.00 8.15 23.10
CA SER A 407 2.83 7.45 24.08
C SER A 407 2.24 7.52 25.48
N THR A 408 2.30 6.39 26.19
CA THR A 408 1.88 6.22 27.58
C THR A 408 2.97 5.46 28.35
N PRO A 409 3.07 5.58 29.69
CA PRO A 409 4.09 4.84 30.46
C PRO A 409 4.01 3.31 30.27
N ALA A 410 2.80 2.79 30.12
CA ALA A 410 2.50 1.39 29.80
C ALA A 410 1.28 1.30 28.88
N TYR A 411 1.03 0.11 28.33
CA TYR A 411 -0.18 -0.15 27.56
C TYR A 411 -1.44 0.10 28.41
N ASP A 412 -2.48 0.66 27.79
CA ASP A 412 -3.72 1.12 28.39
C ASP A 412 -4.89 0.90 27.41
N ASP A 413 -5.79 -0.03 27.76
CA ASP A 413 -6.95 -0.37 26.94
C ASP A 413 -7.85 0.85 26.66
N ALA A 414 -8.00 1.77 27.63
CA ALA A 414 -8.83 2.96 27.44
C ALA A 414 -8.26 3.89 26.36
N VAL A 415 -6.94 3.97 26.25
CA VAL A 415 -6.27 4.74 25.17
C VAL A 415 -6.45 4.04 23.83
N GLN A 416 -6.27 2.72 23.78
CA GLN A 416 -6.48 1.92 22.55
C GLN A 416 -7.91 2.06 22.03
N GLU A 417 -8.92 1.91 22.89
CA GLU A 417 -10.35 2.03 22.56
C GLU A 417 -10.75 3.47 22.19
N ALA A 418 -10.08 4.47 22.78
CA ALA A 418 -10.27 5.85 22.37
C ALA A 418 -9.70 6.09 20.97
N LEU A 419 -8.60 5.44 20.58
CA LEU A 419 -7.93 5.68 19.29
C LEU A 419 -8.53 4.87 18.13
N GLU A 420 -8.88 3.61 18.37
CA GLU A 420 -9.44 2.70 17.35
C GLU A 420 -10.91 2.39 17.64
N PRO A 421 -11.83 2.60 16.67
CA PRO A 421 -11.60 2.92 15.26
C PRO A 421 -11.58 4.43 14.94
N PHE A 422 -11.55 5.32 15.95
CA PHE A 422 -11.66 6.77 15.75
C PHE A 422 -10.71 7.32 14.67
N LEU A 423 -9.41 7.04 14.76
CA LEU A 423 -8.41 7.57 13.82
C LEU A 423 -8.62 7.05 12.40
N PHE A 424 -8.97 5.78 12.25
CA PHE A 424 -9.22 5.20 10.93
C PHE A 424 -10.49 5.75 10.30
N ASN A 425 -11.57 5.93 11.08
CA ASN A 425 -12.79 6.57 10.62
C ASN A 425 -12.58 8.04 10.27
N TRP A 426 -11.85 8.78 11.11
CA TRP A 426 -11.49 10.18 10.86
C TRP A 426 -10.75 10.34 9.53
N THR A 427 -9.82 9.42 9.26
CA THR A 427 -9.03 9.37 8.03
C THR A 427 -9.91 9.02 6.82
N ALA A 428 -10.78 8.02 6.95
CA ALA A 428 -11.69 7.57 5.90
C ALA A 428 -12.67 8.67 5.45
N GLN A 429 -13.22 9.42 6.40
CA GLN A 429 -14.12 10.55 6.12
C GLN A 429 -13.48 11.63 5.24
N ARG A 430 -12.14 11.72 5.24
CA ARG A 430 -11.35 12.67 4.43
C ARG A 430 -10.73 12.03 3.20
N ARG A 431 -11.15 10.81 2.85
CA ARG A 431 -10.58 10.00 1.76
C ARG A 431 -9.07 9.81 1.89
N GLY A 432 -8.57 9.73 3.12
CA GLY A 432 -7.17 9.44 3.43
C GLY A 432 -6.85 7.95 3.38
N SER A 433 -5.57 7.63 3.58
CA SER A 433 -5.08 6.25 3.73
C SER A 433 -4.79 5.92 5.18
N ILE A 434 -5.32 4.79 5.68
CA ILE A 434 -5.04 4.26 7.03
C ILE A 434 -3.63 3.64 7.19
N SER A 435 -2.91 3.49 6.08
CA SER A 435 -1.48 3.20 6.05
C SER A 435 -0.87 3.85 4.82
N ALA A 436 0.02 4.82 5.02
CA ALA A 436 0.72 5.44 3.91
C ALA A 436 1.87 4.55 3.43
N GLU A 437 2.68 4.05 4.35
CA GLU A 437 3.96 3.38 4.05
C GLU A 437 4.13 2.03 4.74
N HIS A 438 3.66 1.87 5.98
CA HIS A 438 3.99 0.68 6.79
C HIS A 438 3.27 -0.60 6.35
N GLY A 439 2.27 -0.48 5.48
CA GLY A 439 1.47 -1.60 4.99
C GLY A 439 0.32 -2.01 5.91
N ILE A 440 -0.23 -3.20 5.65
CA ILE A 440 -1.44 -3.69 6.33
C ILE A 440 -1.10 -4.74 7.40
N GLY A 441 -0.25 -5.70 7.05
CA GLY A 441 0.20 -6.79 7.92
C GLY A 441 -0.94 -7.53 8.61
N THR A 442 -0.72 -7.85 9.88
CA THR A 442 -1.67 -8.49 10.79
C THR A 442 -2.54 -7.45 11.51
N HIS A 443 -2.03 -6.22 11.69
CA HIS A 443 -2.72 -5.19 12.49
C HIS A 443 -3.96 -4.59 11.78
N LYS A 444 -3.82 -4.22 10.50
CA LYS A 444 -4.83 -3.40 9.80
C LYS A 444 -5.82 -4.13 8.86
N PRO A 445 -5.84 -5.47 8.66
CA PRO A 445 -6.75 -6.07 7.67
C PRO A 445 -8.23 -5.75 7.88
N GLN A 446 -8.71 -5.74 9.13
CA GLN A 446 -10.10 -5.43 9.47
C GLN A 446 -10.52 -3.99 9.11
N PHE A 447 -9.57 -3.08 8.96
CA PHE A 447 -9.80 -1.67 8.63
C PHE A 447 -9.63 -1.38 7.13
N LEU A 448 -9.22 -2.35 6.31
CA LEU A 448 -8.89 -2.13 4.89
C LEU A 448 -10.02 -1.47 4.09
N HIS A 449 -11.27 -1.79 4.42
CA HIS A 449 -12.49 -1.22 3.82
C HIS A 449 -12.65 0.29 4.02
N LEU A 450 -11.92 0.89 4.97
CA LEU A 450 -11.93 2.32 5.25
C LEU A 450 -11.12 3.12 4.21
N SER A 451 -10.20 2.48 3.48
CA SER A 451 -9.40 3.11 2.41
C SER A 451 -9.55 2.45 1.04
N LYS A 452 -10.25 1.32 0.94
CA LYS A 452 -10.44 0.58 -0.32
C LYS A 452 -11.90 0.22 -0.51
N SER A 453 -12.37 0.35 -1.75
CA SER A 453 -13.72 -0.06 -2.10
C SER A 453 -13.87 -1.58 -2.02
N PRO A 454 -15.10 -2.09 -1.82
CA PRO A 454 -15.37 -3.52 -1.88
C PRO A 454 -14.88 -4.18 -3.18
N GLU A 455 -14.98 -3.51 -4.32
CA GLU A 455 -14.54 -3.99 -5.64
C GLU A 455 -13.03 -4.22 -5.66
N ALA A 456 -12.26 -3.26 -5.14
CA ALA A 456 -10.82 -3.36 -5.05
C ALA A 456 -10.40 -4.51 -4.13
N ILE A 457 -11.07 -4.66 -2.98
CA ILE A 457 -10.81 -5.77 -2.05
C ILE A 457 -11.14 -7.12 -2.70
N ARG A 458 -12.26 -7.24 -3.43
CA ARG A 458 -12.61 -8.46 -4.18
C ARG A 458 -11.55 -8.81 -5.21
N LEU A 459 -11.04 -7.83 -5.96
CA LEU A 459 -9.97 -8.05 -6.94
C LEU A 459 -8.65 -8.49 -6.27
N MET A 460 -8.27 -7.87 -5.15
CA MET A 460 -7.09 -8.30 -4.37
C MET A 460 -7.22 -9.76 -3.91
N ARG A 461 -8.42 -10.16 -3.47
CA ARG A 461 -8.70 -11.56 -3.09
C ARG A 461 -8.60 -12.50 -4.29
N ALA A 462 -9.14 -12.12 -5.45
CA ALA A 462 -9.04 -12.92 -6.67
C ALA A 462 -7.58 -13.14 -7.10
N MET A 463 -6.76 -12.09 -7.05
CA MET A 463 -5.31 -12.18 -7.31
C MET A 463 -4.61 -13.11 -6.30
N LYS A 464 -4.92 -12.99 -5.01
CA LYS A 464 -4.39 -13.89 -3.98
C LYS A 464 -4.76 -15.35 -4.25
N MET A 465 -6.00 -15.62 -4.63
CA MET A 465 -6.43 -16.99 -4.90
C MET A 465 -5.83 -17.57 -6.18
N ALA A 466 -5.58 -16.73 -7.19
CA ALA A 466 -4.91 -17.16 -8.42
C ALA A 466 -3.44 -17.52 -8.19
N LEU A 467 -2.72 -16.77 -7.34
CA LEU A 467 -1.27 -16.94 -7.13
C LEU A 467 -0.92 -17.84 -5.94
N ASP A 468 -1.84 -18.01 -4.99
CA ASP A 468 -1.67 -18.88 -3.82
C ASP A 468 -3.01 -19.54 -3.44
N PRO A 469 -3.46 -20.56 -4.21
CA PRO A 469 -4.74 -21.22 -4.02
C PRO A 469 -4.85 -21.94 -2.67
N ASN A 470 -3.75 -22.43 -2.10
CA ASN A 470 -3.72 -23.06 -0.78
C ASN A 470 -3.58 -22.05 0.37
N GLY A 471 -3.36 -20.76 0.06
CA GLY A 471 -3.22 -19.70 1.05
C GLY A 471 -2.00 -19.87 1.97
N ILE A 472 -0.95 -20.56 1.53
CA ILE A 472 0.21 -20.87 2.38
C ILE A 472 1.13 -19.67 2.60
N LEU A 473 1.14 -18.70 1.67
CA LEU A 473 2.03 -17.54 1.73
C LEU A 473 1.45 -16.44 2.62
N ASN A 474 2.15 -16.21 3.72
CA ASN A 474 1.92 -15.16 4.69
C ASN A 474 0.44 -15.05 5.14
N PRO A 475 -0.17 -16.14 5.65
CA PRO A 475 -1.58 -16.16 6.00
C PRO A 475 -1.92 -15.18 7.13
N TYR A 476 -3.22 -14.96 7.33
CA TYR A 476 -3.81 -14.05 8.34
C TYR A 476 -3.53 -12.56 8.13
N LYS A 477 -2.63 -12.21 7.21
CA LYS A 477 -2.33 -10.85 6.82
C LYS A 477 -3.16 -10.45 5.61
N LYS A 478 -3.46 -9.15 5.47
CA LYS A 478 -4.20 -8.55 4.34
C LYS A 478 -5.60 -9.11 4.01
N LYS A 479 -6.14 -10.05 4.79
CA LYS A 479 -7.54 -10.50 4.70
C LYS A 479 -8.38 -9.72 5.70
N ALA A 480 -9.32 -8.90 5.24
CA ALA A 480 -10.36 -8.37 6.13
C ALA A 480 -11.02 -9.57 6.84
N HIS A 481 -10.94 -9.61 8.18
CA HIS A 481 -11.66 -10.60 8.97
C HIS A 481 -13.14 -10.40 8.69
N GLU A 482 -13.77 -11.39 8.08
CA GLU A 482 -15.22 -11.42 7.96
C GLU A 482 -15.77 -11.71 9.35
N SER A 483 -16.45 -10.73 9.95
CA SER A 483 -17.49 -11.09 10.90
C SER A 483 -18.48 -11.94 10.13
N GLN A 484 -18.84 -13.11 10.67
CA GLN A 484 -19.85 -13.99 10.07
C GLN A 484 -21.19 -13.29 9.79
N SER A 485 -21.39 -12.05 10.27
CA SER A 485 -22.54 -11.19 9.97
C SER A 485 -22.50 -10.47 8.62
N GLN A 486 -21.40 -10.52 7.85
CA GLN A 486 -21.29 -9.83 6.55
C GLN A 486 -21.12 -10.78 5.35
N LEU A 487 -21.07 -12.08 5.60
CA LEU A 487 -21.37 -13.10 4.62
C LEU A 487 -22.84 -13.50 4.80
N GLU A 488 -23.77 -12.69 4.29
CA GLU A 488 -24.86 -13.39 3.62
C GLU A 488 -24.18 -14.14 2.48
N GLU A 489 -24.18 -15.49 2.52
CA GLU A 489 -24.10 -16.27 1.29
C GLU A 489 -24.98 -15.53 0.26
N PRO A 490 -24.56 -15.39 -1.02
CA PRO A 490 -25.46 -14.80 -1.99
C PRO A 490 -26.76 -15.59 -1.88
N LYS A 491 -27.80 -14.97 -1.29
CA LYS A 491 -29.11 -15.58 -1.17
C LYS A 491 -29.38 -16.00 -2.59
N THR A 492 -29.51 -17.30 -2.82
CA THR A 492 -30.08 -17.79 -4.07
C THR A 492 -31.37 -17.02 -4.20
N MET A 493 -31.38 -16.05 -5.11
CA MET A 493 -32.47 -15.12 -5.24
C MET A 493 -33.68 -15.96 -5.61
N ASP A 494 -34.58 -16.15 -4.66
CA ASP A 494 -35.77 -16.94 -4.93
C ASP A 494 -36.65 -16.17 -5.92
N GLU A 495 -37.56 -16.89 -6.56
CA GLU A 495 -38.42 -16.35 -7.61
C GLU A 495 -39.27 -15.16 -7.13
N ALA A 496 -39.56 -15.11 -5.83
CA ALA A 496 -40.31 -14.03 -5.19
C ALA A 496 -39.44 -12.80 -4.95
N GLU A 497 -38.17 -12.97 -4.53
CA GLU A 497 -37.23 -11.88 -4.34
C GLU A 497 -36.75 -11.28 -5.67
N PHE A 498 -36.58 -12.12 -6.71
CA PHE A 498 -36.33 -11.64 -8.08
C PHE A 498 -37.51 -10.83 -8.62
N SER A 499 -38.75 -11.33 -8.45
CA SER A 499 -39.97 -10.61 -8.86
C SER A 499 -40.18 -9.31 -8.07
N ARG A 500 -39.80 -9.29 -6.78
CA ARG A 500 -39.83 -8.09 -5.93
C ARG A 500 -38.80 -7.06 -6.38
N LEU A 501 -37.59 -7.48 -6.76
CA LEU A 501 -36.57 -6.58 -7.31
C LEU A 501 -36.96 -6.06 -8.69
N LEU A 502 -37.47 -6.92 -9.58
CA LEU A 502 -38.00 -6.53 -10.90
C LEU A 502 -39.12 -5.50 -10.80
N SER A 503 -40.00 -5.62 -9.82
CA SER A 503 -41.08 -4.64 -9.59
C SER A 503 -40.60 -3.32 -8.96
N GLN A 504 -39.37 -3.27 -8.44
CA GLN A 504 -38.71 -2.05 -7.95
C GLN A 504 -37.93 -1.31 -9.03
N PHE A 505 -37.68 -1.93 -10.19
CA PHE A 505 -37.17 -1.24 -11.35
C PHE A 505 -38.36 -0.63 -12.13
N PRO A 506 -38.62 0.68 -12.05
CA PRO A 506 -39.38 1.32 -13.10
C PRO A 506 -38.59 1.06 -14.39
N VAL A 507 -39.21 0.42 -15.38
CA VAL A 507 -38.59 0.15 -16.69
C VAL A 507 -38.11 1.49 -17.23
N ALA A 508 -36.83 1.77 -17.03
CA ALA A 508 -36.27 3.07 -17.27
C ALA A 508 -36.15 3.25 -18.77
N ARG A 509 -36.84 4.28 -19.26
CA ARG A 509 -36.28 5.19 -20.25
C ARG A 509 -34.76 5.29 -20.04
N GLN A 510 -34.03 5.31 -21.14
CA GLN A 510 -32.58 5.47 -21.29
C GLN A 510 -31.77 4.17 -21.38
N GLY A 511 -31.53 3.79 -22.63
CA GLY A 511 -30.16 3.57 -23.09
C GLY A 511 -29.59 2.18 -22.85
N THR A 512 -30.00 1.20 -23.66
CA THR A 512 -29.09 0.11 -24.01
C THR A 512 -29.25 -0.25 -25.49
N TYR A 513 -28.11 -0.20 -26.16
CA TYR A 513 -27.85 -0.17 -27.59
C TYR A 513 -28.35 -1.41 -28.34
N CYS A 514 -28.98 -1.19 -29.50
CA CYS A 514 -29.07 -2.18 -30.56
C CYS A 514 -28.47 -1.56 -31.84
N ARG A 515 -27.44 -2.22 -32.41
CA ARG A 515 -26.76 -1.76 -33.62
C ARG A 515 -27.56 -2.25 -34.83
N ILE A 516 -28.18 -1.35 -35.59
CA ILE A 516 -28.75 -1.65 -36.91
C ILE A 516 -27.91 -0.94 -37.97
N ALA A 517 -27.32 -1.72 -38.87
CA ALA A 517 -26.59 -1.20 -40.03
C ALA A 517 -27.57 -0.87 -41.16
N TYR A 518 -27.52 0.36 -41.69
CA TYR A 518 -28.20 0.71 -42.94
C TYR A 518 -27.22 0.71 -44.11
N LYS A 519 -27.56 -0.03 -45.17
CA LYS A 519 -26.98 0.15 -46.50
C LYS A 519 -27.44 1.51 -47.04
N THR A 520 -26.49 2.38 -47.35
CA THR A 520 -26.74 3.64 -48.04
C THR A 520 -27.21 3.39 -49.46
N ASN A 521 -28.27 4.09 -49.87
CA ASN A 521 -28.41 4.61 -51.22
C ASN A 521 -29.36 5.82 -51.24
N ALA A 522 -28.86 6.90 -51.85
CA ALA A 522 -29.51 8.13 -52.30
C ALA A 522 -29.84 9.23 -51.27
N ALA A 523 -29.38 10.45 -51.63
CA ALA A 523 -29.65 11.75 -51.02
C ALA A 523 -30.62 12.56 -51.94
N PRO A 524 -30.85 13.88 -51.73
CA PRO A 524 -31.68 14.50 -50.69
C PRO A 524 -32.81 15.38 -51.31
N ALA A 525 -33.90 15.68 -50.59
CA ALA A 525 -34.79 16.81 -50.96
C ALA A 525 -35.65 17.32 -49.80
N SER A 526 -36.02 18.59 -49.94
CA SER A 526 -36.57 19.59 -49.02
C SER A 526 -38.07 19.53 -48.73
N SER A 527 -38.42 19.96 -47.51
CA SER A 527 -39.56 20.82 -47.10
C SER A 527 -41.02 20.42 -47.37
N ILE A 528 -41.86 20.61 -46.31
CA ILE A 528 -43.25 21.13 -46.27
C ILE A 528 -44.29 20.23 -45.53
N THR A 529 -44.79 20.78 -44.42
CA THR A 529 -46.11 20.78 -43.72
C THR A 529 -46.94 19.52 -43.40
N GLU A 530 -47.57 19.63 -42.23
CA GLU A 530 -48.65 18.81 -41.64
C GLU A 530 -49.81 18.48 -42.60
N GLU A 531 -50.25 17.22 -42.58
CA GLU A 531 -51.68 16.84 -42.60
C GLU A 531 -51.82 15.39 -42.12
N ALA A 532 -52.68 15.17 -41.14
CA ALA A 532 -53.00 13.86 -40.58
C ALA A 532 -54.06 13.14 -41.43
N ALA A 533 -53.79 11.91 -41.87
CA ALA A 533 -54.83 10.94 -42.24
C ALA A 533 -54.28 9.49 -42.30
N ASP A 534 -54.87 8.64 -41.45
CA ASP A 534 -55.15 7.20 -41.60
C ASP A 534 -54.10 6.26 -42.23
N VAL A 535 -53.45 5.43 -41.39
CA VAL A 535 -52.78 4.19 -41.82
C VAL A 535 -53.11 3.03 -40.85
N PRO A 536 -53.48 1.82 -41.33
CA PRO A 536 -54.03 0.75 -40.51
C PRO A 536 -52.98 0.00 -39.70
N SER A 537 -53.39 -0.48 -38.52
CA SER A 537 -52.59 -1.24 -37.55
C SER A 537 -51.89 -2.48 -38.15
N LYS A 538 -50.59 -2.36 -38.44
CA LYS A 538 -49.71 -3.50 -38.73
C LYS A 538 -48.97 -3.91 -37.47
N LYS A 539 -49.31 -5.11 -36.94
CA LYS A 539 -48.60 -5.73 -35.80
C LYS A 539 -47.16 -6.09 -36.19
N VAL A 540 -46.21 -5.72 -35.33
CA VAL A 540 -44.79 -6.08 -35.43
C VAL A 540 -44.61 -7.58 -35.19
N LYS A 541 -43.88 -8.28 -36.06
CA LYS A 541 -43.47 -9.68 -35.84
C LYS A 541 -42.08 -9.72 -35.23
N THR A 542 -41.88 -10.62 -34.27
CA THR A 542 -40.60 -10.90 -33.62
C THR A 542 -39.60 -11.49 -34.61
N ASP A 543 -38.38 -10.93 -34.61
CA ASP A 543 -37.28 -11.40 -35.43
C ASP A 543 -36.56 -12.58 -34.74
N VAL A 544 -36.33 -13.65 -35.49
CA VAL A 544 -35.86 -14.96 -34.99
C VAL A 544 -34.38 -14.90 -34.55
N SER A 545 -33.66 -13.82 -34.87
CA SER A 545 -32.22 -13.67 -34.58
C SER A 545 -31.87 -13.37 -33.13
N LEU A 546 -32.77 -12.74 -32.35
CA LEU A 546 -32.48 -12.36 -30.96
C LEU A 546 -32.49 -13.57 -30.02
N LEU A 547 -33.46 -14.47 -30.22
CA LEU A 547 -33.61 -15.68 -29.40
C LEU A 547 -32.42 -16.62 -29.59
N SER A 548 -31.94 -16.77 -30.83
CA SER A 548 -30.74 -17.57 -31.14
C SER A 548 -29.46 -17.00 -30.50
N ALA A 549 -29.35 -15.68 -30.38
CA ALA A 549 -28.19 -15.04 -29.75
C ALA A 549 -28.20 -15.21 -28.22
N VAL A 550 -29.37 -15.09 -27.60
CA VAL A 550 -29.56 -15.33 -26.16
C VAL A 550 -29.30 -16.79 -25.82
N GLU A 551 -29.82 -17.73 -26.61
CA GLU A 551 -29.55 -19.16 -26.41
C GLU A 551 -28.05 -19.48 -26.49
N SER A 552 -27.33 -18.91 -27.48
CA SER A 552 -25.89 -19.13 -27.63
C SER A 552 -25.09 -18.56 -26.45
N PHE A 553 -25.43 -17.37 -25.98
CA PHE A 553 -24.79 -16.77 -24.80
C PHE A 553 -25.03 -17.61 -23.55
N LEU A 554 -26.25 -18.09 -23.32
CA LEU A 554 -26.60 -18.89 -22.15
C LEU A 554 -25.93 -20.28 -22.15
N GLN A 555 -25.55 -20.82 -23.31
CA GLN A 555 -24.83 -22.10 -23.39
C GLN A 555 -23.43 -22.04 -22.77
N GLU A 556 -22.82 -20.85 -22.67
CA GLU A 556 -21.50 -20.67 -22.07
C GLU A 556 -21.52 -20.75 -20.54
N TYR A 557 -22.69 -20.56 -19.91
CA TYR A 557 -22.80 -20.35 -18.46
C TYR A 557 -23.77 -21.30 -17.75
N PHE A 558 -24.69 -21.96 -18.47
CA PHE A 558 -25.74 -22.78 -17.87
C PHE A 558 -25.83 -24.17 -18.50
N SER A 559 -26.30 -25.15 -17.73
CA SER A 559 -26.55 -26.48 -18.28
C SER A 559 -27.63 -26.45 -19.36
N ALA A 560 -27.65 -27.43 -20.25
CA ALA A 560 -28.61 -27.48 -21.35
C ALA A 560 -30.08 -27.44 -20.89
N THR A 561 -30.37 -27.99 -19.71
CA THR A 561 -31.71 -27.98 -19.11
C THR A 561 -32.10 -26.60 -18.56
N GLU A 562 -31.16 -25.92 -17.90
CA GLU A 562 -31.37 -24.56 -17.37
C GLU A 562 -31.50 -23.55 -18.50
N ASN A 563 -30.65 -23.66 -19.53
CA ASN A 563 -30.69 -22.78 -20.68
C ASN A 563 -32.05 -22.86 -21.40
N LYS A 564 -32.59 -24.06 -21.63
CA LYS A 564 -33.94 -24.22 -22.21
C LYS A 564 -35.03 -23.55 -21.38
N ARG A 565 -34.96 -23.66 -20.05
CA ARG A 565 -35.93 -23.02 -19.16
C ARG A 565 -35.85 -21.50 -19.23
N ILE A 566 -34.64 -20.94 -19.15
CA ILE A 566 -34.40 -19.49 -19.17
C ILE A 566 -34.80 -18.90 -20.52
N SER A 567 -34.45 -19.57 -21.61
CA SER A 567 -34.80 -19.12 -22.97
C SER A 567 -36.31 -19.12 -23.20
N ALA A 568 -37.04 -20.10 -22.68
CA ALA A 568 -38.51 -20.14 -22.77
C ALA A 568 -39.20 -19.00 -21.99
N GLU A 569 -38.67 -18.63 -20.83
CA GLU A 569 -39.19 -17.49 -20.06
C GLU A 569 -38.86 -16.14 -20.71
N PHE A 570 -37.64 -16.01 -21.26
CA PHE A 570 -37.27 -14.84 -22.04
C PHE A 570 -38.16 -14.67 -23.28
N GLU A 571 -38.45 -15.75 -24.00
CA GLU A 571 -39.33 -15.72 -25.17
C GLU A 571 -40.74 -15.25 -24.82
N LYS A 572 -41.33 -15.75 -23.71
CA LYS A 572 -42.64 -15.28 -23.23
C LYS A 572 -42.62 -13.80 -22.83
N ALA A 573 -41.59 -13.36 -22.10
CA ALA A 573 -41.47 -11.98 -21.67
C ALA A 573 -41.30 -11.04 -22.87
N HIS A 574 -40.47 -11.43 -23.84
CA HIS A 574 -40.24 -10.69 -25.07
C HIS A 574 -41.49 -10.62 -25.95
N ALA A 575 -42.19 -11.74 -26.15
CA ALA A 575 -43.44 -11.77 -26.90
C ALA A 575 -44.52 -10.88 -26.25
N LYS A 576 -44.62 -10.89 -24.92
CA LYS A 576 -45.52 -10.02 -24.16
C LYS A 576 -45.15 -8.55 -24.36
N PHE A 577 -43.87 -8.21 -24.26
CA PHE A 577 -43.38 -6.84 -24.49
C PHE A 577 -43.70 -6.35 -25.90
N VAL A 578 -43.36 -7.14 -26.94
CA VAL A 578 -43.62 -6.78 -28.34
C VAL A 578 -45.12 -6.62 -28.62
N SER A 579 -45.97 -7.44 -27.98
CA SER A 579 -47.43 -7.33 -28.15
C SER A 579 -48.04 -6.06 -27.56
N GLN A 580 -47.31 -5.35 -26.69
CA GLN A 580 -47.77 -4.15 -25.99
C GLN A 580 -47.29 -2.85 -26.66
N LEU A 581 -46.40 -2.92 -27.67
CA LEU A 581 -45.91 -1.75 -28.38
C LEU A 581 -46.95 -1.29 -29.42
N CYS A 582 -47.27 0.01 -29.42
CA CYS A 582 -48.04 0.65 -30.49
C CYS A 582 -47.13 1.40 -31.48
N LEU A 583 -47.69 1.85 -32.60
CA LEU A 583 -46.91 2.53 -33.64
C LEU A 583 -46.25 3.83 -33.12
N GLU A 584 -46.94 4.53 -32.21
CA GLU A 584 -46.44 5.75 -31.58
C GLU A 584 -45.22 5.47 -30.68
N ASP A 585 -45.19 4.34 -29.97
CA ASP A 585 -44.02 3.94 -29.17
C ASP A 585 -42.80 3.67 -30.06
N VAL A 586 -43.02 3.07 -31.23
CA VAL A 586 -41.96 2.78 -32.22
C VAL A 586 -41.47 4.08 -32.87
N GLU A 587 -42.37 5.00 -33.21
CA GLU A 587 -42.00 6.31 -33.77
C GLU A 587 -41.24 7.19 -32.76
N ASP A 588 -41.64 7.21 -31.49
CA ASP A 588 -40.94 7.96 -30.44
C ASP A 588 -39.56 7.36 -30.15
N MET A 589 -39.43 6.03 -30.20
CA MET A 589 -38.12 5.38 -30.16
C MET A 589 -37.27 5.82 -31.35
N CYS A 590 -37.80 5.80 -32.58
CA CYS A 590 -37.07 6.23 -33.77
C CYS A 590 -36.68 7.71 -33.75
N ARG A 591 -37.51 8.60 -33.20
CA ARG A 591 -37.19 10.04 -33.03
C ARG A 591 -36.08 10.29 -32.02
N GLN A 592 -35.96 9.47 -30.97
CA GLN A 592 -34.85 9.57 -30.01
C GLN A 592 -33.52 9.07 -30.60
N PHE A 593 -33.54 8.39 -31.75
CA PHE A 593 -32.35 7.91 -32.46
C PHE A 593 -31.85 8.86 -33.58
N GLN A 594 -32.67 9.79 -34.08
CA GLN A 594 -32.28 10.88 -35.00
C GLN A 594 -31.72 12.06 -34.21
#